data_AF-A0A1Z8WTN9-F1
#
_entry.id   AF-A0A1Z8WTN9-F1
#
_cell.length_a   1.000
_cell.length_b   1.000
_cell.length_c   1.000
_cell.angle_alpha   90.00
_cell.angle_beta   90.00
_cell.angle_gamma   90.00
#
_symmetry.space_group_name_H-M   'P 1'
#
loop_
_entity.id
_entity.type
_entity.pdbx_description
1 polymer ?
#
loop_
_entity_poly.entity_id
_entity_poly.type
_entity_poly.pdbx_seq_one_letter_code
_entity_poly.pdbx_strand_id
1 'polypeptide(L)'
;MGGCGKHMLHPYDNFDLTFDDLANLICKVGNADIEAIEKVDGVNLHWTIGIDGYPRFALNMTQMKSGGLSPVEFMKRMQNHPGSPQFVSGMQEINNRARILHNRREGPAMFWPFSRNLTKWVNTEVVSAENPQCFKYDKDSLVYHDLVEYDPVTKSPVSVLEDFSSPWQNFIKTEMSQPWRWNTHHRLPVTYSRNSRNIERTLSRLHSIMGFWKLRPETTLRDYYAEITKKELSQWLKRVEAKAVVENVWYGVSNNIRFIKKELPEWAPMDRFNRIALSKHRQGYWGECKGELASLFADFGSTVIYGVKSNLIEDSEAQTQRIKRQIDFNVEQAKIHAETNPEILEELEANLDKFERLGNKIPMMEGIVFTMDGNKYKLTGSFPFMNRICGAVRYSLGIQLPG
;
A
#
# COMPACT_ATOMS: atom_id res chain seq x y z
N MET A 1 7.62 2.99 3.98
CA MET A 1 7.24 4.42 4.05
C MET A 1 5.73 4.51 3.87
N GLY A 2 5.04 5.21 4.77
CA GLY A 2 3.61 5.53 4.61
C GLY A 2 3.50 6.99 4.18
N GLY A 3 3.04 7.20 2.94
CA GLY A 3 2.77 8.53 2.39
C GLY A 3 1.67 9.25 3.16
N CYS A 4 1.44 10.52 2.82
CA CYS A 4 0.35 11.30 3.44
C CYS A 4 -1.05 10.90 2.97
N GLY A 5 -1.21 9.90 2.10
CA GLY A 5 -2.52 9.33 1.79
C GLY A 5 -2.87 8.24 2.80
N LYS A 6 -4.15 8.09 3.16
CA LYS A 6 -4.62 6.92 3.94
C LYS A 6 -4.07 5.66 3.24
N HIS A 7 -3.34 4.81 3.96
CA HIS A 7 -2.85 3.55 3.42
C HIS A 7 -4.01 2.80 2.76
N MET A 8 -3.93 2.52 1.45
CA MET A 8 -4.94 1.72 0.77
C MET A 8 -5.05 0.36 1.47
N LEU A 9 -6.28 -0.04 1.80
CA LEU A 9 -6.54 -1.24 2.59
C LEU A 9 -6.47 -2.48 1.69
N HIS A 10 -5.86 -3.56 2.16
CA HIS A 10 -6.28 -4.87 1.63
C HIS A 10 -7.69 -5.18 2.13
N PRO A 11 -8.47 -6.04 1.43
CA PRO A 11 -9.79 -6.43 1.91
C PRO A 11 -9.78 -6.94 3.37
N TYR A 12 -8.80 -7.76 3.71
CA TYR A 12 -8.61 -8.31 5.06
C TYR A 12 -8.09 -7.32 6.12
N ASP A 13 -7.79 -6.08 5.75
CA ASP A 13 -7.43 -5.03 6.70
C ASP A 13 -8.64 -4.23 7.20
N ASN A 14 -9.79 -4.31 6.52
CA ASN A 14 -11.01 -3.65 6.96
C ASN A 14 -11.78 -4.55 7.94
N PHE A 15 -11.65 -4.25 9.23
CA PHE A 15 -12.24 -5.03 10.31
C PHE A 15 -13.77 -5.06 10.30
N ASP A 16 -14.41 -4.11 9.63
CA ASP A 16 -15.86 -3.98 9.63
C ASP A 16 -16.53 -4.73 8.46
N LEU A 17 -15.74 -5.28 7.52
CA LEU A 17 -16.26 -6.18 6.50
C LEU A 17 -16.76 -7.48 7.11
N THR A 18 -17.85 -8.00 6.56
CA THR A 18 -18.35 -9.35 6.86
C THR A 18 -17.76 -10.39 5.90
N PHE A 19 -17.95 -11.67 6.21
CA PHE A 19 -17.56 -12.74 5.27
C PHE A 19 -18.41 -12.73 4.00
N ASP A 20 -19.66 -12.29 4.07
CA ASP A 20 -20.50 -12.07 2.89
C ASP A 20 -19.95 -10.94 2.02
N ASP A 21 -19.51 -9.84 2.62
CA ASP A 21 -18.84 -8.74 1.87
C ASP A 21 -17.57 -9.21 1.18
N LEU A 22 -16.76 -10.06 1.85
CA LEU A 22 -15.58 -10.66 1.23
C LEU A 22 -15.95 -11.57 0.05
N ALA A 23 -16.99 -12.39 0.19
CA ALA A 23 -17.46 -13.25 -0.90
C ALA A 23 -17.95 -12.42 -2.09
N ASN A 24 -18.72 -11.36 -1.84
CA ASN A 24 -19.19 -10.42 -2.85
C ASN A 24 -18.01 -9.72 -3.55
N LEU A 25 -17.01 -9.27 -2.81
CA LEU A 25 -15.80 -8.67 -3.35
C LEU A 25 -15.05 -9.65 -4.27
N ILE A 26 -14.87 -10.90 -3.84
CA ILE A 26 -14.22 -11.95 -4.65
C ILE A 26 -14.98 -12.15 -5.96
N CYS A 27 -16.32 -12.18 -5.93
CA CYS A 27 -17.15 -12.31 -7.12
C CYS A 27 -17.00 -11.10 -8.06
N LYS A 28 -17.23 -9.88 -7.54
CA LYS A 28 -17.18 -8.65 -8.35
C LYS A 28 -15.81 -8.45 -9.00
N VAL A 29 -14.74 -8.57 -8.20
CA VAL A 29 -13.38 -8.48 -8.73
C VAL A 29 -13.13 -9.64 -9.68
N GLY A 30 -13.37 -10.90 -9.30
CA GLY A 30 -13.04 -12.05 -10.13
C GLY A 30 -13.80 -12.12 -11.46
N ASN A 31 -14.97 -11.48 -11.57
CA ASN A 31 -15.74 -11.35 -12.80
C ASN A 31 -15.36 -10.13 -13.66
N ALA A 32 -14.48 -9.25 -13.15
CA ALA A 32 -14.21 -7.94 -13.73
C ALA A 32 -15.45 -7.02 -13.80
N ASP A 33 -16.37 -7.17 -12.84
CA ASP A 33 -17.59 -6.35 -12.69
C ASP A 33 -17.32 -5.03 -11.94
N ILE A 34 -16.05 -4.74 -11.63
CA ILE A 34 -15.62 -3.56 -10.89
C ILE A 34 -14.50 -2.86 -11.64
N GLU A 35 -14.63 -1.54 -11.78
CA GLU A 35 -13.58 -0.71 -12.33
C GLU A 35 -12.35 -0.76 -11.44
N ALA A 36 -11.23 -1.15 -12.04
CA ALA A 36 -9.94 -1.21 -11.41
C ALA A 36 -8.99 -0.22 -12.08
N ILE A 37 -8.15 0.41 -11.27
CA ILE A 37 -7.02 1.21 -11.75
C ILE A 37 -5.71 0.56 -11.33
N GLU A 38 -4.67 0.80 -12.10
CA GLU A 38 -3.34 0.28 -11.86
C GLU A 38 -2.78 0.90 -10.58
N LYS A 39 -2.33 0.04 -9.67
CA LYS A 39 -1.41 0.44 -8.63
C LYS A 39 0.00 0.40 -9.23
N VAL A 40 0.55 1.59 -9.43
CA VAL A 40 1.90 1.78 -9.97
C VAL A 40 2.93 1.67 -8.83
N ASP A 41 4.11 1.14 -9.17
CA ASP A 41 5.28 0.99 -8.29
C ASP A 41 6.19 2.22 -8.40
N GLY A 42 5.73 3.34 -7.86
CA GLY A 42 6.47 4.59 -7.81
C GLY A 42 6.78 5.02 -6.38
N VAL A 43 7.06 6.32 -6.22
CA VAL A 43 7.05 6.97 -4.91
C VAL A 43 5.95 7.99 -4.79
N ASN A 44 5.27 7.93 -3.66
CA ASN A 44 4.17 8.82 -3.36
C ASN A 44 4.67 10.19 -2.86
N LEU A 45 4.31 11.26 -3.56
CA LEU A 45 4.67 12.64 -3.25
C LEU A 45 3.41 13.51 -3.22
N HIS A 46 3.18 14.19 -2.09
CA HIS A 46 2.13 15.20 -2.00
C HIS A 46 2.72 16.57 -2.29
N TRP A 47 1.97 17.40 -3.01
CA TRP A 47 2.38 18.79 -3.25
C TRP A 47 1.20 19.76 -3.30
N THR A 48 1.48 21.03 -3.03
CA THR A 48 0.54 22.13 -3.06
C THR A 48 1.23 23.40 -3.53
N ILE A 49 0.48 24.48 -3.79
CA ILE A 49 1.04 25.80 -4.04
C ILE A 49 0.87 26.66 -2.80
N GLY A 50 1.99 27.14 -2.26
CA GLY A 50 2.03 28.01 -1.09
C GLY A 50 1.42 29.39 -1.36
N ILE A 51 1.18 30.14 -0.29
CA ILE A 51 0.64 31.51 -0.37
C ILE A 51 1.56 32.46 -1.16
N ASP A 52 2.86 32.19 -1.12
CA ASP A 52 3.91 32.86 -1.89
C ASP A 52 3.89 32.51 -3.39
N GLY A 53 3.02 31.59 -3.81
CA GLY A 53 2.86 31.14 -5.19
C GLY A 53 3.85 30.05 -5.61
N TYR A 54 4.65 29.51 -4.68
CA TYR A 54 5.64 28.48 -4.99
C TYR A 54 5.21 27.10 -4.51
N PRO A 55 5.61 26.02 -5.21
CA PRO A 55 5.33 24.66 -4.79
C PRO A 55 5.87 24.30 -3.41
N ARG A 56 5.07 23.55 -2.66
CA ARG A 56 5.40 22.96 -1.36
C ARG A 56 5.18 21.46 -1.41
N PHE A 57 6.03 20.68 -0.75
CA PHE A 57 6.09 19.23 -0.86
C PHE A 57 5.97 18.53 0.50
N ALA A 58 5.34 17.37 0.52
CA ALA A 58 5.19 16.54 1.72
C ALA A 58 5.24 15.04 1.38
N LEU A 59 5.95 14.30 2.23
CA LEU A 59 6.06 12.84 2.22
C LEU A 59 5.23 12.19 3.33
N ASN A 60 4.95 12.95 4.38
CA ASN A 60 4.17 12.49 5.52
C ASN A 60 3.27 13.60 6.10
N MET A 61 2.37 13.16 6.97
CA MET A 61 1.38 13.99 7.65
C MET A 61 1.98 15.20 8.37
N THR A 62 3.12 15.03 9.05
CA THR A 62 3.76 16.11 9.81
C THR A 62 4.17 17.26 8.90
N GLN A 63 4.61 16.96 7.68
CA GLN A 63 5.00 17.97 6.70
C GLN A 63 3.78 18.68 6.10
N MET A 64 2.68 17.96 5.82
CA MET A 64 1.43 18.62 5.40
C MET A 64 0.94 19.62 6.46
N LYS A 65 0.97 19.22 7.73
CA LYS A 65 0.57 20.06 8.87
C LYS A 65 1.42 21.33 8.99
N SER A 66 2.71 21.24 8.68
CA SER A 66 3.63 22.38 8.75
C SER A 66 3.63 23.26 7.50
N GLY A 67 2.71 23.06 6.56
CA GLY A 67 2.64 23.83 5.31
C GLY A 67 3.57 23.34 4.20
N GLY A 68 4.23 22.20 4.38
CA GLY A 68 5.14 21.58 3.42
C GLY A 68 6.56 22.13 3.43
N LEU A 69 7.41 21.42 2.70
CA LEU A 69 8.80 21.79 2.46
C LEU A 69 8.90 22.58 1.15
N SER A 70 9.70 23.65 1.14
CA SER A 70 10.20 24.24 -0.11
C SER A 70 11.07 23.23 -0.89
N PRO A 71 11.33 23.47 -2.19
CA PRO A 71 12.28 22.66 -2.96
C PRO A 71 13.64 22.47 -2.28
N VAL A 72 14.18 23.53 -1.66
CA VAL A 72 15.49 23.50 -0.97
C VAL A 72 15.44 22.62 0.28
N GLU A 73 14.42 22.79 1.12
CA GLU A 73 14.22 21.97 2.31
C GLU A 73 13.97 20.50 1.96
N PHE A 74 13.23 20.26 0.87
CA PHE A 74 12.96 18.92 0.36
C PHE A 74 14.24 18.23 -0.11
N MET A 75 15.07 18.90 -0.90
CA MET A 75 16.37 18.36 -1.32
C MET A 75 17.27 18.05 -0.12
N LYS A 76 17.34 18.94 0.87
CA LYS A 76 18.09 18.70 2.12
C LYS A 76 17.57 17.46 2.85
N ARG A 77 16.26 17.28 2.93
CA ARG A 77 15.63 16.10 3.55
C ARG A 77 15.98 14.79 2.84
N MET A 78 16.23 14.84 1.53
CA MET A 78 16.48 13.69 0.67
C MET A 78 17.94 13.25 0.59
N GLN A 79 18.91 13.99 1.15
CA GLN A 79 20.35 13.72 0.95
C GLN A 79 20.78 12.26 1.20
N ASN A 80 20.20 11.59 2.21
CA ASN A 80 20.52 10.20 2.55
C ASN A 80 19.34 9.25 2.38
N HIS A 81 18.32 9.66 1.62
CA HIS A 81 17.12 8.86 1.44
C HIS A 81 17.31 7.85 0.29
N PRO A 82 17.01 6.55 0.47
CA PRO A 82 17.25 5.55 -0.57
C PRO A 82 16.45 5.81 -1.87
N GLY A 83 15.25 6.40 -1.74
CA GLY A 83 14.43 6.84 -2.89
C GLY A 83 14.74 8.26 -3.38
N SER A 84 15.83 8.90 -2.91
CA SER A 84 16.16 10.30 -3.22
C SER A 84 16.14 10.63 -4.72
N PRO A 85 16.76 9.83 -5.61
CA PRO A 85 16.78 10.17 -7.04
C PRO A 85 15.38 10.32 -7.65
N GLN A 86 14.47 9.41 -7.33
CA GLN A 86 13.10 9.45 -7.85
C GLN A 86 12.28 10.59 -7.22
N PHE A 87 12.41 10.82 -5.91
CA PHE A 87 11.74 11.92 -5.25
C PHE A 87 12.20 13.29 -5.75
N VAL A 88 13.51 13.49 -5.88
CA VAL A 88 14.10 14.77 -6.29
C VAL A 88 13.75 15.08 -7.75
N SER A 89 13.84 14.10 -8.65
CA SER A 89 13.47 14.30 -10.05
C SER A 89 11.98 14.66 -10.23
N GLY A 90 11.08 13.96 -9.54
CA GLY A 90 9.65 14.30 -9.57
C GLY A 90 9.35 15.68 -8.97
N MET A 91 9.99 16.03 -7.86
CA MET A 91 9.88 17.35 -7.24
C MET A 91 10.35 18.46 -8.20
N GLN A 92 11.50 18.26 -8.86
CA GLN A 92 12.04 19.20 -9.85
C GLN A 92 11.10 19.40 -11.03
N GLU A 93 10.49 18.32 -11.55
CA GLU A 93 9.52 18.40 -12.63
C GLU A 93 8.27 19.17 -12.21
N ILE A 94 7.67 18.85 -11.05
CA ILE A 94 6.52 19.60 -10.52
C ILE A 94 6.87 21.08 -10.36
N ASN A 95 8.04 21.39 -9.82
CA ASN A 95 8.51 22.77 -9.66
C ASN A 95 8.71 23.48 -11.00
N ASN A 96 9.20 22.78 -12.02
CA ASN A 96 9.37 23.32 -13.35
C ASN A 96 8.02 23.63 -14.03
N ARG A 97 7.08 22.68 -14.01
CA ARG A 97 5.71 22.88 -14.53
C ARG A 97 5.03 24.06 -13.87
N ALA A 98 5.17 24.15 -12.55
CA ALA A 98 4.61 25.24 -11.78
C ALA A 98 5.13 26.62 -12.21
N ARG A 99 6.44 26.73 -12.43
CA ARG A 99 7.06 27.96 -12.92
C ARG A 99 6.62 28.31 -14.33
N ILE A 100 6.51 27.31 -15.22
CA ILE A 100 6.09 27.53 -16.62
C ILE A 100 4.65 28.07 -16.66
N LEU A 101 3.71 27.40 -15.99
CA LEU A 101 2.31 27.82 -15.98
C LEU A 101 2.12 29.16 -15.26
N HIS A 102 2.88 29.44 -14.21
CA HIS A 102 2.89 30.76 -13.56
C HIS A 102 3.35 31.87 -14.53
N ASN A 103 4.44 31.65 -15.27
CA ASN A 103 5.03 32.66 -16.16
C ASN A 103 4.20 32.95 -17.41
N ARG A 104 3.38 31.99 -17.87
CA ARG A 104 2.56 32.14 -19.10
C ARG A 104 1.40 33.13 -18.96
N ARG A 105 1.18 33.77 -17.79
CA ARG A 105 0.04 34.66 -17.50
C ARG A 105 -1.32 34.05 -17.85
N GLU A 106 -1.40 32.72 -17.86
CA GLU A 106 -2.65 31.95 -17.89
C GLU A 106 -3.47 32.19 -16.60
N GLY A 107 -2.92 32.94 -15.63
CA GLY A 107 -3.62 33.53 -14.49
C GLY A 107 -3.41 32.69 -13.21
N PRO A 108 -3.26 33.33 -12.04
CA PRO A 108 -3.05 32.62 -10.78
C PRO A 108 -4.17 31.65 -10.39
N ALA A 109 -5.36 31.78 -10.99
CA ALA A 109 -6.49 30.88 -10.83
C ALA A 109 -6.47 29.67 -11.80
N MET A 110 -5.72 29.73 -12.90
CA MET A 110 -5.66 28.65 -13.90
C MET A 110 -4.58 27.61 -13.54
N PHE A 111 -3.42 28.06 -13.06
CA PHE A 111 -2.35 27.15 -12.65
C PHE A 111 -2.69 26.41 -11.34
N TRP A 112 -3.31 27.11 -10.39
CA TRP A 112 -3.71 26.53 -9.12
C TRP A 112 -5.19 26.85 -8.88
N PRO A 113 -6.10 25.97 -9.33
CA PRO A 113 -7.54 26.20 -9.25
C PRO A 113 -8.09 26.00 -7.83
N PHE A 114 -7.25 25.55 -6.90
CA PHE A 114 -7.56 25.46 -5.49
C PHE A 114 -7.21 26.80 -4.84
N SER A 115 -8.08 27.37 -4.00
CA SER A 115 -7.77 28.67 -3.38
C SER A 115 -6.48 28.58 -2.56
N ARG A 116 -5.61 29.60 -2.64
CA ARG A 116 -4.32 29.65 -1.91
C ARG A 116 -4.45 29.55 -0.37
N ASN A 117 -5.66 29.78 0.16
CA ASN A 117 -5.98 29.69 1.59
C ASN A 117 -6.49 28.31 2.03
N LEU A 118 -6.74 27.40 1.09
CA LEU A 118 -7.11 26.02 1.38
C LEU A 118 -5.87 25.16 1.13
N THR A 119 -5.37 24.48 2.16
CA THR A 119 -4.25 23.56 2.08
C THR A 119 -4.68 22.27 1.38
N LYS A 120 -5.02 22.38 0.09
CA LYS A 120 -5.33 21.24 -0.78
C LYS A 120 -4.04 20.68 -1.33
N TRP A 121 -3.86 19.38 -1.21
CA TRP A 121 -2.65 18.68 -1.62
C TRP A 121 -2.99 17.71 -2.73
N VAL A 122 -2.29 17.85 -3.85
CA VAL A 122 -2.33 16.86 -4.92
C VAL A 122 -1.53 15.64 -4.46
N ASN A 123 -2.19 14.49 -4.41
CA ASN A 123 -1.55 13.21 -4.19
C ASN A 123 -1.06 12.65 -5.53
N THR A 124 0.26 12.57 -5.69
CA THR A 124 0.93 12.17 -6.93
C THR A 124 1.81 10.96 -6.70
N GLU A 125 1.72 9.96 -7.57
CA GLU A 125 2.76 8.95 -7.70
C GLU A 125 3.78 9.41 -8.73
N VAL A 126 5.04 9.43 -8.32
CA VAL A 126 6.18 9.77 -9.16
C VAL A 126 6.81 8.49 -9.65
N VAL A 127 6.89 8.36 -10.97
CA VAL A 127 7.53 7.24 -11.66
C VAL A 127 8.71 7.78 -12.45
N SER A 128 9.90 7.27 -12.18
CA SER A 128 11.10 7.59 -12.95
C SER A 128 11.57 6.37 -13.72
N ALA A 129 11.75 6.53 -15.04
CA ALA A 129 12.29 5.51 -15.92
C ALA A 129 13.79 5.24 -15.63
N GLU A 130 14.54 6.30 -15.33
CA GLU A 130 15.97 6.21 -14.97
C GLU A 130 16.20 5.65 -13.56
N ASN A 131 15.28 5.94 -12.63
CA ASN A 131 15.39 5.54 -11.22
C ASN A 131 14.21 4.65 -10.82
N PRO A 132 14.13 3.41 -11.34
CA PRO A 132 13.01 2.52 -11.07
C PRO A 132 13.01 1.98 -9.63
N GLN A 133 11.81 1.63 -9.16
CA GLN A 133 11.61 0.82 -7.97
C GLN A 133 11.85 -0.66 -8.31
N CYS A 134 10.83 -1.52 -8.21
CA CYS A 134 10.89 -2.89 -8.68
C CYS A 134 10.67 -2.95 -10.19
N PHE A 135 9.68 -2.25 -10.74
CA PHE A 135 9.40 -2.20 -12.17
C PHE A 135 10.18 -1.10 -12.90
N LYS A 136 10.64 -1.41 -14.12
CA LYS A 136 11.27 -0.43 -15.01
C LYS A 136 10.20 0.02 -16.00
N TYR A 137 9.75 1.25 -15.84
CA TYR A 137 8.77 1.90 -16.71
C TYR A 137 9.48 2.61 -17.87
N ASP A 138 8.81 2.73 -19.01
CA ASP A 138 9.45 3.27 -20.22
C ASP A 138 9.57 4.79 -20.21
N LYS A 139 8.71 5.49 -19.47
CA LYS A 139 8.63 6.95 -19.45
C LYS A 139 8.50 7.50 -18.05
N ASP A 140 9.21 8.58 -17.78
CA ASP A 140 9.02 9.35 -16.56
C ASP A 140 7.58 9.90 -16.53
N SER A 141 6.89 9.71 -15.40
CA SER A 141 5.45 9.95 -15.30
C SER A 141 5.06 10.52 -13.94
N LEU A 142 4.13 11.47 -13.95
CA LEU A 142 3.36 11.90 -12.78
C LEU A 142 1.96 11.32 -12.88
N VAL A 143 1.59 10.45 -11.93
CA VAL A 143 0.26 9.85 -11.86
C VAL A 143 -0.54 10.53 -10.75
N TYR A 144 -1.53 11.33 -11.12
CA TYR A 144 -2.38 12.04 -10.18
C TYR A 144 -3.50 11.13 -9.66
N HIS A 145 -3.54 10.94 -8.34
CA HIS A 145 -4.49 10.04 -7.70
C HIS A 145 -5.69 10.76 -7.11
N ASP A 146 -5.43 11.79 -6.31
CA ASP A 146 -6.43 12.34 -5.40
C ASP A 146 -6.09 13.80 -5.02
N LEU A 147 -7.07 14.49 -4.45
CA LEU A 147 -6.91 15.78 -3.81
C LEU A 147 -7.24 15.60 -2.34
N VAL A 148 -6.28 15.90 -1.46
CA VAL A 148 -6.43 15.67 -0.03
C VAL A 148 -6.27 16.94 0.79
N GLU A 149 -6.88 16.97 1.96
CA GLU A 149 -6.71 17.99 2.97
C GLU A 149 -6.39 17.35 4.32
N TYR A 150 -5.68 18.08 5.19
CA TYR A 150 -5.50 17.65 6.56
C TYR A 150 -6.75 17.94 7.39
N ASP A 151 -7.38 16.91 7.94
CA ASP A 151 -8.46 17.06 8.91
C ASP A 151 -7.90 17.12 10.34
N PRO A 152 -8.03 18.25 11.06
CA PRO A 152 -7.56 18.40 12.43
C PRO A 152 -8.31 17.53 13.44
N VAL A 153 -9.57 17.17 13.16
CA VAL A 153 -10.43 16.36 14.05
C VAL A 153 -9.97 14.91 14.02
N THR A 154 -9.93 14.31 12.83
CA THR A 154 -9.49 12.92 12.65
C THR A 154 -7.97 12.77 12.65
N LYS A 155 -7.24 13.89 12.67
CA LYS A 155 -5.77 13.97 12.57
C LYS A 155 -5.21 13.22 11.37
N SER A 156 -5.99 13.16 10.29
CA SER A 156 -5.77 12.30 9.14
C SER A 156 -5.95 13.07 7.82
N PRO A 157 -5.43 12.56 6.71
CA PRO A 157 -5.67 13.13 5.40
C PRO A 157 -7.04 12.66 4.93
N VAL A 158 -7.88 13.59 4.49
CA VAL A 158 -9.20 13.28 3.92
C VAL A 158 -9.19 13.64 2.45
N SER A 159 -9.73 12.75 1.60
CA SER A 159 -9.99 13.12 0.21
C SER A 159 -11.07 14.18 0.21
N VAL A 160 -10.86 15.24 -0.56
CA VAL A 160 -11.80 16.34 -0.78
C VAL A 160 -12.21 16.42 -2.24
N LEU A 161 -11.98 15.34 -3.02
CA LEU A 161 -12.28 15.34 -4.45
C LEU A 161 -13.74 15.62 -4.77
N GLU A 162 -14.68 15.15 -3.95
CA GLU A 162 -16.11 15.37 -4.19
C GLU A 162 -16.44 16.87 -4.19
N ASP A 163 -15.95 17.59 -3.18
CA ASP A 163 -16.14 19.04 -3.02
C ASP A 163 -15.43 19.86 -4.11
N PHE A 164 -14.39 19.31 -4.73
CA PHE A 164 -13.53 20.00 -5.71
C PHE A 164 -13.49 19.29 -7.07
N SER A 165 -14.54 18.54 -7.41
CA SER A 165 -14.55 17.67 -8.60
C SER A 165 -14.32 18.43 -9.91
N SER A 166 -15.01 19.54 -10.15
CA SER A 166 -14.84 20.33 -11.39
C SER A 166 -13.48 21.04 -11.46
N PRO A 167 -13.00 21.75 -10.41
CA PRO A 167 -11.64 22.29 -10.38
C PRO A 167 -10.55 21.23 -10.60
N TRP A 168 -10.72 20.05 -9.99
CA TRP A 168 -9.81 18.92 -10.16
C TRP A 168 -9.80 18.39 -11.60
N GLN A 169 -10.97 18.16 -12.20
CA GLN A 169 -11.06 17.71 -13.59
C GLN A 169 -10.42 18.70 -14.55
N ASN A 170 -10.62 20.00 -14.35
CA ASN A 170 -9.99 21.04 -15.15
C ASN A 170 -8.48 21.07 -14.98
N PHE A 171 -7.98 20.93 -13.74
CA PHE A 171 -6.54 20.81 -13.46
C PHE A 171 -5.93 19.62 -14.21
N ILE A 172 -6.52 18.43 -14.07
CA ILE A 172 -6.06 17.20 -14.71
C ILE A 172 -6.08 17.34 -16.24
N LYS A 173 -7.19 17.82 -16.80
CA LYS A 173 -7.32 18.02 -18.26
C LYS A 173 -6.24 18.97 -18.78
N THR A 174 -5.97 20.04 -18.05
CA THR A 174 -4.93 21.01 -18.40
C THR A 174 -3.57 20.35 -18.36
N GLU A 175 -3.19 19.73 -17.25
CA GLU A 175 -1.90 19.03 -17.08
C GLU A 175 -1.67 17.91 -18.11
N MET A 176 -2.72 17.20 -18.54
CA MET A 176 -2.64 16.16 -19.56
C MET A 176 -2.55 16.71 -21.00
N SER A 177 -2.98 17.95 -21.24
CA SER A 177 -2.95 18.58 -22.56
C SER A 177 -1.62 19.24 -22.92
N GLN A 178 -0.77 19.48 -21.92
CA GLN A 178 0.50 20.17 -22.10
C GLN A 178 1.58 19.21 -22.61
N PRO A 179 2.50 19.67 -23.49
CA PRO A 179 3.60 18.86 -24.00
C PRO A 179 4.76 18.80 -23.00
N TRP A 180 4.49 18.26 -21.82
CA TRP A 180 5.49 18.12 -20.77
C TRP A 180 6.57 17.10 -21.15
N ARG A 181 7.77 17.27 -20.57
CA ARG A 181 8.84 16.27 -20.70
C ARG A 181 8.44 14.96 -20.04
N TRP A 182 7.89 15.05 -18.83
CA TRP A 182 7.34 13.90 -18.12
C TRP A 182 5.89 13.70 -18.53
N ASN A 183 5.43 12.46 -18.64
CA ASN A 183 4.03 12.20 -18.93
C ASN A 183 3.14 12.56 -17.74
N THR A 184 1.90 12.93 -18.04
CA THR A 184 0.85 13.10 -17.04
C THR A 184 -0.19 12.00 -17.21
N HIS A 185 -0.53 11.32 -16.12
CA HIS A 185 -1.62 10.37 -16.10
C HIS A 185 -2.58 10.66 -14.95
N HIS A 186 -3.84 10.31 -15.15
CA HIS A 186 -4.85 10.27 -14.10
C HIS A 186 -5.62 8.97 -14.25
N ARG A 187 -5.73 8.20 -13.15
CA ARG A 187 -6.48 6.93 -13.10
C ARG A 187 -6.16 6.02 -14.30
N LEU A 188 -5.05 5.28 -14.24
CA LEU A 188 -4.67 4.32 -15.27
C LEU A 188 -5.63 3.11 -15.20
N PRO A 189 -6.61 2.97 -16.10
CA PRO A 189 -7.58 1.87 -15.99
C PRO A 189 -6.91 0.54 -16.28
N VAL A 190 -7.38 -0.52 -15.64
CA VAL A 190 -6.88 -1.88 -15.85
C VAL A 190 -7.98 -2.74 -16.44
N THR A 191 -7.68 -3.36 -17.57
CA THR A 191 -8.55 -4.36 -18.19
C THR A 191 -8.01 -5.75 -17.87
N TYR A 192 -8.87 -6.58 -17.30
CA TYR A 192 -8.56 -7.97 -16.95
C TYR A 192 -9.81 -8.83 -17.16
N SER A 193 -9.62 -10.13 -17.27
CA SER A 193 -10.68 -11.06 -17.69
C SER A 193 -11.30 -11.78 -16.51
N ARG A 194 -12.61 -12.07 -16.64
CA ARG A 194 -13.33 -12.97 -15.74
C ARG A 194 -12.59 -14.30 -15.56
N ASN A 195 -12.53 -14.78 -14.32
CA ASN A 195 -11.90 -16.05 -13.98
C ASN A 195 -12.74 -16.86 -12.98
N SER A 196 -13.78 -17.55 -13.49
CA SER A 196 -14.71 -18.34 -12.67
C SER A 196 -14.01 -19.41 -11.81
N ARG A 197 -12.98 -20.07 -12.35
CA ARG A 197 -12.21 -21.08 -11.60
C ARG A 197 -11.49 -20.47 -10.40
N ASN A 198 -10.90 -19.29 -10.56
CA ASN A 198 -10.26 -18.59 -9.45
C ASN A 198 -11.27 -18.14 -8.39
N ILE A 199 -12.45 -17.66 -8.82
CA ILE A 199 -13.57 -17.32 -7.92
C ILE A 199 -13.99 -18.55 -7.11
N GLU A 200 -14.34 -19.65 -7.77
CA GLU A 200 -14.79 -20.89 -7.13
C GLU A 200 -13.78 -21.41 -6.11
N ARG A 201 -12.49 -21.45 -6.49
CA ARG A 201 -11.40 -21.88 -5.60
C ARG A 201 -11.26 -20.96 -4.40
N THR A 202 -11.35 -19.65 -4.59
CA THR A 202 -11.18 -18.66 -3.51
C THR A 202 -12.37 -18.70 -2.55
N LEU A 203 -13.60 -18.77 -3.07
CA LEU A 203 -14.82 -18.93 -2.26
C LEU A 203 -14.82 -20.25 -1.48
N SER A 204 -14.35 -21.35 -2.10
CA SER A 204 -14.21 -22.65 -1.41
C SER A 204 -13.23 -22.57 -0.23
N ARG A 205 -12.13 -21.83 -0.38
CA ARG A 205 -11.19 -21.57 0.71
C ARG A 205 -11.83 -20.67 1.79
N LEU A 206 -12.55 -19.62 1.40
CA LEU A 206 -13.25 -18.73 2.33
C LEU A 206 -14.30 -19.51 3.16
N HIS A 207 -15.10 -20.36 2.52
CA HIS A 207 -16.09 -21.22 3.18
C HIS A 207 -15.43 -22.25 4.11
N SER A 208 -14.26 -22.78 3.74
CA SER A 208 -13.48 -23.66 4.64
C SER A 208 -13.07 -22.93 5.93
N ILE A 209 -12.62 -21.67 5.82
CA ILE A 209 -12.28 -20.82 6.98
C ILE A 209 -13.53 -20.61 7.84
N MET A 210 -14.65 -20.23 7.21
CA MET A 210 -15.92 -20.05 7.92
C MET A 210 -16.38 -21.33 8.62
N GLY A 211 -16.27 -22.48 7.97
CA GLY A 211 -16.64 -23.78 8.56
C GLY A 211 -15.78 -24.16 9.76
N PHE A 212 -14.45 -24.01 9.65
CA PHE A 212 -13.53 -24.33 10.75
C PHE A 212 -13.79 -23.47 12.00
N TRP A 213 -14.06 -22.18 11.79
CA TRP A 213 -14.31 -21.22 12.86
C TRP A 213 -15.80 -21.08 13.23
N LYS A 214 -16.70 -21.81 12.56
CA LYS A 214 -18.17 -21.76 12.73
C LYS A 214 -18.74 -20.35 12.58
N LEU A 215 -18.24 -19.61 11.60
CA LEU A 215 -18.61 -18.22 11.32
C LEU A 215 -19.90 -18.18 10.48
N ARG A 216 -20.72 -17.16 10.70
CA ARG A 216 -21.87 -16.85 9.86
C ARG A 216 -21.45 -15.87 8.76
N PRO A 217 -22.20 -15.75 7.65
CA PRO A 217 -21.90 -14.76 6.60
C PRO A 217 -21.78 -13.33 7.13
N GLU A 218 -22.62 -12.95 8.10
CA GLU A 218 -22.68 -11.61 8.69
C GLU A 218 -21.61 -11.38 9.77
N THR A 219 -20.80 -12.39 10.10
CA THR A 219 -19.71 -12.22 11.07
C THR A 219 -18.67 -11.26 10.51
N THR A 220 -18.30 -10.24 11.27
CA THR A 220 -17.29 -9.27 10.84
C THR A 220 -15.88 -9.85 10.94
N LEU A 221 -14.93 -9.29 10.19
CA LEU A 221 -13.51 -9.66 10.33
C LEU A 221 -12.99 -9.33 11.72
N ARG A 222 -13.47 -8.25 12.35
CA ARG A 222 -13.20 -7.91 13.75
C ARG A 222 -13.58 -9.06 14.68
N ASP A 223 -14.79 -9.59 14.55
CA ASP A 223 -15.30 -10.68 15.38
C ASP A 223 -14.49 -11.96 15.16
N TYR A 224 -14.17 -12.27 13.90
CA TYR A 224 -13.32 -13.41 13.57
C TYR A 224 -11.93 -13.31 14.21
N TYR A 225 -11.24 -12.18 14.06
CA TYR A 225 -9.93 -11.99 14.69
C TYR A 225 -10.01 -11.97 16.22
N ALA A 226 -11.10 -11.43 16.79
CA ALA A 226 -11.37 -11.50 18.22
C ALA A 226 -11.53 -12.95 18.71
N GLU A 227 -12.19 -13.83 17.94
CA GLU A 227 -12.30 -15.26 18.27
C GLU A 227 -10.96 -16.00 18.12
N ILE A 228 -10.11 -15.66 17.16
CA ILE A 228 -8.71 -16.16 17.11
C ILE A 228 -8.00 -15.81 18.41
N THR A 229 -8.02 -14.54 18.81
CA THR A 229 -7.37 -14.06 20.03
C THR A 229 -7.94 -14.71 21.28
N LYS A 230 -9.27 -14.85 21.36
CA LYS A 230 -9.93 -15.51 22.48
C LYS A 230 -9.54 -16.98 22.60
N LYS A 231 -9.48 -17.71 21.48
CA LYS A 231 -9.05 -19.12 21.45
C LYS A 231 -7.61 -19.27 21.93
N GLU A 232 -6.73 -18.35 21.54
CA GLU A 232 -5.34 -18.34 21.97
C GLU A 232 -5.19 -18.02 23.47
N LEU A 233 -5.79 -16.93 23.92
CA LEU A 233 -5.73 -16.50 25.32
C LEU A 233 -6.35 -17.53 26.27
N SER A 234 -7.41 -18.22 25.87
CA SER A 234 -8.09 -19.22 26.70
C SER A 234 -7.23 -20.45 27.01
N GLN A 235 -6.07 -20.60 26.36
CA GLN A 235 -5.12 -21.65 26.69
C GLN A 235 -4.36 -21.38 28.00
N TRP A 236 -4.29 -20.12 28.44
CA TRP A 236 -3.48 -19.72 29.59
C TRP A 236 -4.05 -18.54 30.42
N LEU A 237 -5.25 -18.06 30.10
CA LEU A 237 -6.03 -17.11 30.90
C LEU A 237 -7.38 -17.69 31.33
N LYS A 238 -7.89 -17.21 32.47
CA LYS A 238 -9.28 -17.46 32.83
C LYS A 238 -10.22 -16.81 31.81
N ARG A 239 -11.39 -17.40 31.60
CA ARG A 239 -12.38 -16.95 30.61
C ARG A 239 -12.71 -15.44 30.71
N VAL A 240 -12.85 -14.91 31.93
CA VAL A 240 -13.18 -13.50 32.17
C VAL A 240 -12.01 -12.58 31.80
N GLU A 241 -10.78 -12.97 32.14
CA GLU A 241 -9.56 -12.22 31.81
C GLU A 241 -9.30 -12.22 30.30
N ALA A 242 -9.42 -13.38 29.65
CA ALA A 242 -9.30 -13.50 28.20
C ALA A 242 -10.31 -12.58 27.48
N LYS A 243 -11.57 -12.57 27.93
CA LYS A 243 -12.61 -11.68 27.40
C LYS A 243 -12.22 -10.21 27.54
N ALA A 244 -11.77 -9.80 28.72
CA ALA A 244 -11.36 -8.42 28.99
C ALA A 244 -10.18 -7.97 28.10
N VAL A 245 -9.22 -8.86 27.85
CA VAL A 245 -8.10 -8.58 26.92
C VAL A 245 -8.61 -8.44 25.48
N VAL A 246 -9.47 -9.34 25.02
CA VAL A 246 -10.07 -9.30 23.67
C VAL A 246 -10.82 -7.98 23.44
N GLU A 247 -11.63 -7.56 24.41
CA GLU A 247 -12.37 -6.29 24.39
C GLU A 247 -11.43 -5.08 24.22
N ASN A 248 -10.28 -5.08 24.89
CA ASN A 248 -9.28 -4.01 24.75
C ASN A 248 -8.54 -4.03 23.42
N VAL A 249 -8.29 -5.23 22.87
CA VAL A 249 -7.53 -5.40 21.64
C VAL A 249 -8.38 -5.01 20.42
N TRP A 250 -9.62 -5.47 20.37
CA TRP A 250 -10.46 -5.42 19.16
C TRP A 250 -11.61 -4.41 19.21
N TYR A 251 -12.09 -4.04 20.41
CA TYR A 251 -13.31 -3.24 20.57
C TYR A 251 -13.07 -1.90 21.29
N GLY A 252 -11.81 -1.57 21.60
CA GLY A 252 -11.46 -0.28 22.20
C GLY A 252 -11.93 -0.10 23.66
N VAL A 253 -12.34 -1.18 24.32
CA VAL A 253 -12.68 -1.15 25.74
C VAL A 253 -11.42 -0.92 26.57
N SER A 254 -11.55 -0.30 27.74
CA SER A 254 -10.42 0.05 28.61
C SER A 254 -10.41 -0.77 29.90
N ASN A 255 -10.42 -2.10 29.78
CA ASN A 255 -10.25 -3.00 30.92
C ASN A 255 -8.83 -2.90 31.53
N ASN A 256 -8.69 -3.23 32.82
CA ASN A 256 -7.42 -3.13 33.55
C ASN A 256 -6.44 -4.27 33.21
N ILE A 257 -5.78 -4.18 32.06
CA ILE A 257 -4.78 -5.16 31.58
C ILE A 257 -3.59 -5.28 32.53
N ARG A 258 -3.23 -4.21 33.27
CA ARG A 258 -2.12 -4.24 34.23
C ARG A 258 -2.42 -5.18 35.39
N PHE A 259 -3.67 -5.23 35.84
CA PHE A 259 -4.10 -6.17 36.87
C PHE A 259 -4.04 -7.61 36.34
N ILE A 260 -4.62 -7.88 35.17
CA ILE A 260 -4.57 -9.20 34.52
C ILE A 260 -3.13 -9.68 34.37
N LYS A 261 -2.22 -8.79 33.95
CA LYS A 261 -0.79 -9.09 33.81
C LYS A 261 -0.13 -9.53 35.12
N LYS A 262 -0.51 -8.92 36.26
CA LYS A 262 0.06 -9.24 37.58
C LYS A 262 -0.44 -10.58 38.12
N GLU A 263 -1.67 -10.95 37.76
CA GLU A 263 -2.32 -12.21 38.16
C GLU A 263 -2.00 -13.37 37.22
N LEU A 264 -1.15 -13.15 36.21
CA LEU A 264 -0.73 -14.22 35.29
C LEU A 264 -0.01 -15.32 36.09
N PRO A 265 -0.36 -16.60 35.87
CA PRO A 265 0.43 -17.71 36.39
C PRO A 265 1.90 -17.61 35.96
N GLU A 266 2.84 -18.09 36.79
CA GLU A 266 4.28 -18.05 36.47
C GLU A 266 4.63 -18.74 35.15
N TRP A 267 3.91 -19.80 34.80
CA TRP A 267 4.11 -20.55 33.55
C TRP A 267 3.52 -19.87 32.33
N ALA A 268 2.67 -18.84 32.50
CA ALA A 268 2.00 -18.19 31.38
C ALA A 268 3.00 -17.40 30.52
N PRO A 269 2.82 -17.37 29.19
CA PRO A 269 3.78 -16.77 28.28
C PRO A 269 3.73 -15.23 28.33
N MET A 270 4.45 -14.64 29.28
CA MET A 270 4.46 -13.19 29.54
C MET A 270 4.76 -12.35 28.29
N ASP A 271 5.73 -12.77 27.47
CA ASP A 271 6.08 -12.07 26.24
C ASP A 271 4.97 -12.15 25.19
N ARG A 272 4.29 -13.29 25.11
CA ARG A 272 3.13 -13.47 24.23
C ARG A 272 1.96 -12.61 24.68
N PHE A 273 1.66 -12.57 25.98
CA PHE A 273 0.66 -11.66 26.54
C PHE A 273 0.98 -10.20 26.22
N ASN A 274 2.25 -9.78 26.42
CA ASN A 274 2.67 -8.43 26.11
C ASN A 274 2.48 -8.10 24.61
N ARG A 275 2.75 -9.07 23.73
CA ARG A 275 2.57 -8.91 22.27
C ARG A 275 1.09 -8.71 21.88
N ILE A 276 0.19 -9.45 22.52
CA ILE A 276 -1.26 -9.38 22.27
C ILE A 276 -1.86 -8.10 22.87
N ALA A 277 -1.64 -7.89 24.18
CA ALA A 277 -2.44 -6.97 24.97
C ALA A 277 -1.92 -5.52 24.95
N LEU A 278 -0.59 -5.31 24.82
CA LEU A 278 -0.01 -3.97 24.88
C LEU A 278 -0.09 -3.27 23.52
N SER A 279 -0.57 -2.01 23.54
CA SER A 279 -0.77 -1.19 22.34
C SER A 279 0.49 -1.06 21.47
N LYS A 280 1.68 -0.94 22.08
CA LYS A 280 2.95 -0.81 21.36
C LYS A 280 3.30 -2.01 20.46
N HIS A 281 2.78 -3.19 20.76
CA HIS A 281 3.12 -4.44 20.07
C HIS A 281 1.96 -5.00 19.23
N ARG A 282 0.76 -4.43 19.42
CA ARG A 282 -0.49 -4.94 18.87
C ARG A 282 -0.51 -5.07 17.35
N GLN A 283 0.16 -4.15 16.64
CA GLN A 283 0.21 -4.18 15.17
C GLN A 283 0.86 -5.46 14.63
N GLY A 284 1.92 -5.95 15.26
CA GLY A 284 2.56 -7.21 14.88
C GLY A 284 1.61 -8.39 15.08
N TYR A 285 0.94 -8.45 16.23
CA TYR A 285 -0.05 -9.49 16.51
C TYR A 285 -1.25 -9.47 15.55
N TRP A 286 -1.76 -8.29 15.20
CA TRP A 286 -2.81 -8.17 14.18
C TRP A 286 -2.36 -8.74 12.83
N GLY A 287 -1.10 -8.55 12.46
CA GLY A 287 -0.52 -9.18 11.27
C GLY A 287 -0.58 -10.71 11.32
N GLU A 288 -0.29 -11.30 12.49
CA GLU A 288 -0.38 -12.75 12.71
C GLU A 288 -1.82 -13.26 12.56
N CYS A 289 -2.80 -12.60 13.20
CA CYS A 289 -4.23 -12.98 13.08
C CYS A 289 -4.75 -12.90 11.64
N LYS A 290 -4.24 -11.95 10.85
CA LYS A 290 -4.65 -11.74 9.46
C LYS A 290 -4.07 -12.77 8.48
N GLY A 291 -3.10 -13.59 8.91
CA GLY A 291 -2.30 -14.44 8.03
C GLY A 291 -3.11 -15.36 7.10
N GLU A 292 -4.19 -15.98 7.61
CA GLU A 292 -5.02 -16.91 6.84
C GLU A 292 -5.74 -16.21 5.66
N LEU A 293 -6.40 -15.08 5.95
CA LEU A 293 -7.06 -14.27 4.92
C LEU A 293 -6.05 -13.54 4.02
N ALA A 294 -4.91 -13.10 4.55
CA ALA A 294 -3.84 -12.50 3.76
C ALA A 294 -3.31 -13.48 2.70
N SER A 295 -3.12 -14.74 3.06
CA SER A 295 -2.73 -15.81 2.13
C SER A 295 -3.80 -16.10 1.07
N LEU A 296 -5.08 -16.11 1.47
CA LEU A 296 -6.21 -16.28 0.54
C LEU A 296 -6.23 -15.17 -0.50
N PHE A 297 -6.12 -13.90 -0.08
CA PHE A 297 -6.14 -12.75 -0.98
C PHE A 297 -4.86 -12.58 -1.79
N ALA A 298 -3.71 -13.08 -1.30
CA ALA A 298 -2.48 -13.14 -2.08
C ALA A 298 -2.64 -14.08 -3.29
N ASP A 299 -3.20 -15.28 -3.11
CA ASP A 299 -3.47 -16.23 -4.21
C ASP A 299 -4.54 -15.72 -5.18
N PHE A 300 -5.64 -15.19 -4.64
CA PHE A 300 -6.69 -14.58 -5.44
C PHE A 300 -6.15 -13.44 -6.30
N GLY A 301 -5.48 -12.47 -5.69
CA GLY A 301 -4.90 -11.31 -6.37
C GLY A 301 -3.83 -11.70 -7.38
N SER A 302 -2.95 -12.66 -7.05
CA SER A 302 -1.92 -13.16 -7.99
C SER A 302 -2.55 -13.70 -9.27
N THR A 303 -3.69 -14.38 -9.15
CA THR A 303 -4.37 -14.96 -10.31
C THR A 303 -5.19 -13.93 -11.08
N VAL A 304 -5.75 -12.91 -10.43
CA VAL A 304 -6.44 -11.78 -11.09
C VAL A 304 -5.46 -10.93 -11.91
N ILE A 305 -4.27 -10.65 -11.37
CA ILE A 305 -3.30 -9.71 -11.95
C ILE A 305 -2.35 -10.40 -12.94
N TYR A 306 -2.22 -11.73 -12.88
CA TYR A 306 -1.32 -12.44 -13.77
C TYR A 306 -1.73 -12.33 -15.24
N GLY A 307 -0.78 -11.94 -16.10
CA GLY A 307 -1.02 -11.71 -17.53
C GLY A 307 -1.67 -10.36 -17.85
N VAL A 308 -2.02 -9.57 -16.84
CA VAL A 308 -2.54 -8.20 -17.03
C VAL A 308 -1.37 -7.27 -17.36
N LYS A 309 -1.50 -6.53 -18.47
CA LYS A 309 -0.49 -5.56 -18.92
C LYS A 309 -0.57 -4.28 -18.09
N SER A 310 0.59 -3.68 -17.81
CA SER A 310 0.68 -2.33 -17.27
C SER A 310 0.42 -1.30 -18.37
N ASN A 311 -0.14 -0.16 -18.00
CA ASN A 311 -0.29 1.00 -18.86
C ASN A 311 1.03 1.74 -19.13
N LEU A 312 2.05 1.49 -18.31
CA LEU A 312 3.32 2.23 -18.32
C LEU A 312 4.52 1.36 -18.73
N ILE A 313 4.26 0.11 -19.15
CA ILE A 313 5.27 -0.83 -19.65
C ILE A 313 4.88 -1.28 -21.07
N GLU A 314 5.64 -0.82 -22.06
CA GLU A 314 5.49 -1.13 -23.48
C GLU A 314 5.93 -2.57 -23.78
N ASP A 315 7.10 -2.99 -23.27
CA ASP A 315 7.64 -4.35 -23.43
C ASP A 315 7.56 -5.18 -22.14
N SER A 316 6.41 -5.85 -21.96
CA SER A 316 6.18 -6.73 -20.81
C SER A 316 7.09 -7.97 -20.79
N GLU A 317 7.57 -8.45 -21.94
CA GLU A 317 8.42 -9.63 -22.00
C GLU A 317 9.84 -9.30 -21.54
N ALA A 318 10.44 -8.24 -22.07
CA ALA A 318 11.73 -7.75 -21.63
C ALA A 318 11.73 -7.45 -20.13
N GLN A 319 10.66 -6.82 -19.63
CA GLN A 319 10.51 -6.53 -18.22
C GLN A 319 10.37 -7.80 -17.36
N THR A 320 9.63 -8.82 -17.82
CA THR A 320 9.57 -10.13 -17.16
C THR A 320 10.94 -10.78 -17.05
N GLN A 321 11.72 -10.77 -18.14
CA GLN A 321 13.07 -11.35 -18.15
C GLN A 321 14.02 -10.59 -17.23
N ARG A 322 13.89 -9.26 -17.15
CA ARG A 322 14.66 -8.44 -16.20
C ARG A 322 14.38 -8.84 -14.75
N ILE A 323 13.10 -9.01 -14.39
CA ILE A 323 12.73 -9.43 -13.03
C ILE A 323 13.27 -10.82 -12.71
N LYS A 324 13.21 -11.78 -13.65
CA LYS A 324 13.80 -13.12 -13.46
C LYS A 324 15.30 -13.05 -13.15
N ARG A 325 16.06 -12.33 -13.97
CA ARG A 325 17.50 -12.12 -13.74
C ARG A 325 17.77 -11.46 -12.38
N GLN A 326 16.91 -10.53 -11.98
CA GLN A 326 17.03 -9.85 -10.70
C GLN A 326 16.75 -10.79 -9.52
N ILE A 327 15.76 -11.69 -9.63
CA ILE A 327 15.52 -12.74 -8.64
C ILE A 327 16.75 -13.64 -8.54
N ASP A 328 17.23 -14.19 -9.66
CA ASP A 328 18.39 -15.09 -9.69
C ASP A 328 19.63 -14.44 -9.06
N PHE A 329 19.91 -13.19 -9.43
CA PHE A 329 21.00 -12.41 -8.85
C PHE A 329 20.89 -12.23 -7.34
N ASN A 330 19.71 -11.84 -6.82
CA ASN A 330 19.53 -11.64 -5.38
C ASN A 330 19.68 -12.96 -4.61
N VAL A 331 19.19 -14.08 -5.18
CA VAL A 331 19.36 -15.42 -4.60
C VAL A 331 20.84 -15.78 -4.49
N GLU A 332 21.61 -15.57 -5.56
CA GLU A 332 23.04 -15.85 -5.58
C GLU A 332 23.81 -14.98 -4.58
N GLN A 333 23.54 -13.66 -4.57
CA GLN A 333 24.20 -12.74 -3.65
C GLN A 333 23.86 -13.05 -2.18
N ALA A 334 22.61 -13.37 -1.86
CA ALA A 334 22.23 -13.74 -0.49
C ALA A 334 22.97 -15.00 -0.03
N LYS A 335 23.18 -15.98 -0.92
CA LYS A 335 23.96 -17.19 -0.62
C LYS A 335 25.44 -16.89 -0.39
N ILE A 336 26.05 -16.03 -1.22
CA ILE A 336 27.45 -15.60 -1.05
C ILE A 336 27.65 -14.93 0.32
N HIS A 337 26.67 -14.14 0.76
CA HIS A 337 26.75 -13.39 2.01
C HIS A 337 26.15 -14.12 3.22
N ALA A 338 25.71 -15.37 3.09
CA ALA A 338 24.97 -16.09 4.12
C ALA A 338 25.72 -16.24 5.44
N GLU A 339 27.05 -16.40 5.41
CA GLU A 339 27.87 -16.50 6.63
C GLU A 339 27.95 -15.17 7.39
N THR A 340 27.91 -14.05 6.69
CA THR A 340 28.07 -12.71 7.26
C THR A 340 26.75 -12.02 7.56
N ASN A 341 25.68 -12.38 6.83
CA ASN A 341 24.34 -11.79 6.92
C ASN A 341 23.26 -12.89 6.77
N PRO A 342 23.20 -13.88 7.69
CA PRO A 342 22.29 -15.01 7.59
C PRO A 342 20.81 -14.61 7.54
N GLU A 343 20.45 -13.50 8.17
CA GLU A 343 19.08 -12.96 8.19
C GLU A 343 18.57 -12.55 6.80
N ILE A 344 19.47 -12.11 5.90
CA ILE A 344 19.11 -11.77 4.52
C ILE A 344 18.68 -13.03 3.76
N LEU A 345 19.42 -14.12 3.93
CA LEU A 345 19.09 -15.39 3.30
C LEU A 345 17.78 -15.95 3.87
N GLU A 346 17.61 -15.94 5.19
CA GLU A 346 16.37 -16.41 5.84
C GLU A 346 15.13 -15.63 5.36
N GLU A 347 15.22 -14.29 5.30
CA GLU A 347 14.11 -13.47 4.80
C GLU A 347 13.85 -13.74 3.30
N LEU A 348 14.90 -13.88 2.50
CA LEU A 348 14.79 -14.16 1.07
C LEU A 348 14.11 -15.53 0.83
N GLU A 349 14.54 -16.58 1.52
CA GLU A 349 13.96 -17.92 1.44
C GLU A 349 12.49 -17.92 1.87
N ALA A 350 12.16 -17.24 2.96
CA ALA A 350 10.78 -17.10 3.41
C ALA A 350 9.88 -16.36 2.41
N ASN A 351 10.43 -15.45 1.58
CA ASN A 351 9.69 -14.79 0.51
C ASN A 351 9.64 -15.62 -0.77
N LEU A 352 10.69 -16.38 -1.11
CA LEU A 352 10.68 -17.36 -2.20
C LEU A 352 9.60 -18.41 -1.98
N ASP A 353 9.54 -19.02 -0.79
CA ASP A 353 8.52 -20.00 -0.42
C ASP A 353 7.09 -19.47 -0.66
N LYS A 354 6.85 -18.21 -0.28
CA LYS A 354 5.56 -17.56 -0.49
C LYS A 354 5.29 -17.29 -1.96
N PHE A 355 6.30 -16.88 -2.72
CA PHE A 355 6.20 -16.62 -4.15
C PHE A 355 5.95 -17.93 -4.94
N GLU A 356 6.62 -19.01 -4.58
CA GLU A 356 6.46 -20.36 -5.15
C GLU A 356 5.08 -20.93 -4.89
N ARG A 357 4.55 -20.80 -3.66
CA ARG A 357 3.17 -21.20 -3.33
C ARG A 357 2.11 -20.46 -4.15
N LEU A 358 2.44 -19.27 -4.67
CA LEU A 358 1.58 -18.49 -5.57
C LEU A 358 1.83 -18.82 -7.05
N GLY A 359 2.67 -19.81 -7.34
CA GLY A 359 2.97 -20.33 -8.66
C GLY A 359 4.04 -19.53 -9.41
N ASN A 360 4.92 -18.81 -8.72
CA ASN A 360 5.98 -17.99 -9.34
C ASN A 360 5.46 -17.00 -10.39
N LYS A 361 4.23 -16.51 -10.19
CA LYS A 361 3.56 -15.59 -11.10
C LYS A 361 4.17 -14.20 -10.93
N ILE A 362 4.96 -13.76 -11.92
CA ILE A 362 5.51 -12.40 -12.00
C ILE A 362 4.42 -11.47 -12.54
N PRO A 363 3.86 -10.55 -11.73
CA PRO A 363 2.90 -9.55 -12.22
C PRO A 363 3.64 -8.43 -12.96
N MET A 364 2.97 -7.76 -13.91
CA MET A 364 3.53 -6.59 -14.64
C MET A 364 3.16 -5.25 -14.01
N MET A 365 2.56 -5.26 -12.82
CA MET A 365 2.21 -4.07 -12.04
C MET A 365 2.26 -4.42 -10.56
N GLU A 366 2.32 -3.42 -9.67
CA GLU A 366 2.29 -3.70 -8.23
C GLU A 366 0.93 -4.28 -7.81
N GLY A 367 -0.14 -3.84 -8.45
CA GLY A 367 -1.46 -4.39 -8.21
C GLY A 367 -2.57 -3.58 -8.86
N ILE A 368 -3.78 -3.83 -8.40
CA ILE A 368 -4.97 -3.05 -8.76
C ILE A 368 -5.56 -2.36 -7.54
N VAL A 369 -6.18 -1.21 -7.78
CA VAL A 369 -6.96 -0.45 -6.81
C VAL A 369 -8.39 -0.35 -7.32
N PHE A 370 -9.36 -0.54 -6.44
CA PHE A 370 -10.79 -0.43 -6.77
C PHE A 370 -11.56 0.14 -5.57
N THR A 371 -12.78 0.61 -5.82
CA THR A 371 -13.66 1.16 -4.79
C THR A 371 -14.91 0.32 -4.64
N MET A 372 -15.22 -0.11 -3.42
CA MET A 372 -16.43 -0.86 -3.09
C MET A 372 -17.04 -0.26 -1.83
N ASP A 373 -18.33 0.07 -1.85
CA ASP A 373 -19.08 0.63 -0.71
C ASP A 373 -18.36 1.83 -0.05
N GLY A 374 -17.90 2.77 -0.88
CA GLY A 374 -17.18 3.97 -0.45
C GLY A 374 -15.74 3.74 0.04
N ASN A 375 -15.27 2.49 0.13
CA ASN A 375 -13.93 2.15 0.58
C ASN A 375 -13.00 1.81 -0.59
N LYS A 376 -11.77 2.34 -0.54
CA LYS A 376 -10.72 2.10 -1.54
C LYS A 376 -9.85 0.92 -1.10
N TYR A 377 -9.85 -0.15 -1.89
CA TYR A 377 -9.10 -1.38 -1.63
C TYR A 377 -8.00 -1.60 -2.65
N LYS A 378 -7.01 -2.42 -2.29
CA LYS A 378 -5.96 -2.89 -3.19
C LYS A 378 -5.79 -4.41 -3.16
N LEU A 379 -5.45 -4.96 -4.31
CA LEU A 379 -4.94 -6.32 -4.45
C LEU A 379 -3.58 -6.26 -5.14
N THR A 380 -2.57 -6.84 -4.51
CA THR A 380 -1.17 -6.82 -5.00
C THR A 380 -0.65 -8.21 -5.35
N GLY A 381 -1.40 -9.26 -5.03
CA GLY A 381 -1.03 -10.64 -5.33
C GLY A 381 0.38 -11.01 -4.85
N SER A 382 1.18 -11.53 -5.76
CA SER A 382 2.55 -12.01 -5.54
C SER A 382 3.60 -10.90 -5.50
N PHE A 383 3.25 -9.67 -5.94
CA PHE A 383 4.19 -8.55 -6.02
C PHE A 383 4.94 -8.28 -4.72
N PRO A 384 4.32 -8.23 -3.52
CA PRO A 384 5.06 -7.89 -2.30
C PRO A 384 6.18 -8.88 -1.97
N PHE A 385 5.99 -10.16 -2.28
CA PHE A 385 7.01 -11.20 -2.08
C PHE A 385 8.11 -11.09 -3.13
N MET A 386 7.72 -10.94 -4.40
CA MET A 386 8.65 -10.72 -5.51
C MET A 386 9.52 -9.47 -5.29
N ASN A 387 8.92 -8.36 -4.85
CA ASN A 387 9.61 -7.10 -4.60
C ASN A 387 10.64 -7.25 -3.47
N ARG A 388 10.30 -7.96 -2.39
CA ARG A 388 11.25 -8.27 -1.31
C ARG A 388 12.43 -9.10 -1.80
N ILE A 389 12.17 -10.14 -2.62
CA ILE A 389 13.24 -10.94 -3.23
C ILE A 389 14.14 -10.05 -4.10
N CYS A 390 13.55 -9.21 -4.96
CA CYS A 390 14.27 -8.31 -5.86
C CYS A 390 15.09 -7.22 -5.15
N GLY A 391 14.72 -6.86 -3.92
CA GLY A 391 15.36 -5.83 -3.11
C GLY A 391 16.26 -6.35 -1.99
N ALA A 392 16.31 -7.67 -1.75
CA ALA A 392 16.90 -8.28 -0.57
C ALA A 392 18.35 -7.86 -0.34
N VAL A 393 19.19 -7.87 -1.39
CA VAL A 393 20.61 -7.51 -1.26
C VAL A 393 20.89 -6.05 -1.56
N ARG A 394 20.08 -5.41 -2.42
CA ARG A 394 20.24 -4.00 -2.79
C ARG A 394 20.16 -3.08 -1.58
N TYR A 395 19.13 -3.26 -0.76
CA TYR A 395 18.88 -2.37 0.36
C TYR A 395 19.70 -2.74 1.60
N SER A 396 19.91 -4.03 1.83
CA SER A 396 20.62 -4.52 3.02
C SER A 396 22.14 -4.42 2.89
N LEU A 397 22.67 -4.66 1.68
CA LEU A 397 24.12 -4.72 1.42
C LEU A 397 24.63 -3.57 0.53
N GLY A 398 23.76 -2.72 -0.01
CA GLY A 398 24.14 -1.63 -0.92
C GLY A 398 24.61 -2.11 -2.30
N ILE A 399 24.33 -3.36 -2.66
CA ILE A 399 24.76 -3.96 -3.93
C ILE A 399 23.85 -3.46 -5.06
N GLN A 400 24.43 -2.92 -6.12
CA GLN A 400 23.66 -2.50 -7.29
C GLN A 400 23.20 -3.70 -8.11
N LEU A 401 21.99 -3.58 -8.66
CA LEU A 401 21.39 -4.61 -9.48
C LEU A 401 22.04 -4.66 -10.86
N PRO A 402 22.09 -5.83 -11.52
CA PRO A 402 22.46 -5.92 -12.92
C PRO A 402 21.49 -5.11 -13.79
N GLY A 403 22.04 -4.42 -14.80
CA GLY A 403 21.31 -3.51 -15.70
C GLY A 403 20.24 -4.15 -16.56
#